data_AF-A0A3D4DNE0-F1
#
_entry.id   AF-A0A3D4DNE0-F1
#
_cell.length_a   1.000
_cell.length_b   1.000
_cell.length_c   1.000
_cell.angle_alpha   90.00
_cell.angle_beta   90.00
_cell.angle_gamma   90.00
#
_symmetry.space_group_name_H-M   'P 1'
#
loop_
_entity.id
_entity.type
_entity.pdbx_description
1 polymer ?
#
loop_
_entity_poly.entity_id
_entity_poly.type
_entity_poly.pdbx_seq_one_letter_code
_entity_poly.pdbx_strand_id
1 'polypeptide(L)'
;MNILFIMYDQLRFDYLSCAGHPYLHTPNFDRVAARGVRFTNAYVQSPICGASRMSFYTGRYVSSHGAQWNGFALRVGEMTLGDHLRGLGMGCWLIGKTHMKADAEGMARLGLDPDSVIGARQAECGFDTWIRDDGLWGEGPDGFYDEKRSPYNAYLKDKGYPSQNPWADFANAGIDDAGGIASGWMLANADKPANIREEDS
;
A
#
# COMPACT_ATOMS: atom_id res chain seq x y z
N MET A 1 20.62 9.96 11.70
CA MET A 1 19.51 9.11 12.17
C MET A 1 18.51 9.00 11.04
N ASN A 2 18.00 7.80 10.75
CA ASN A 2 17.00 7.57 9.70
C ASN A 2 15.75 6.95 10.33
N ILE A 3 14.60 7.13 9.68
CA ILE A 3 13.33 6.52 10.09
C ILE A 3 12.92 5.52 9.01
N LEU A 4 12.62 4.29 9.40
CA LEU A 4 11.99 3.29 8.54
C LEU A 4 10.56 3.05 9.03
N PHE A 5 9.59 3.61 8.30
CA PHE A 5 8.17 3.44 8.60
C PHE A 5 7.60 2.27 7.81
N ILE A 6 7.31 1.16 8.49
CA ILE A 6 6.77 -0.07 7.88
C ILE A 6 5.29 -0.19 8.22
N MET A 7 4.47 -0.47 7.21
CA MET A 7 3.04 -0.69 7.35
C MET A 7 2.62 -1.91 6.52
N TYR A 8 1.90 -2.83 7.14
CA TYR A 8 1.24 -3.95 6.47
C TYR A 8 -0.24 -3.63 6.31
N ASP A 9 -0.81 -3.91 5.14
CA ASP A 9 -2.24 -3.72 4.92
C ASP A 9 -3.03 -4.89 5.52
N GLN A 10 -4.17 -4.58 6.13
CA GLN A 10 -5.13 -5.56 6.68
C GLN A 10 -4.58 -6.55 7.74
N LEU A 11 -3.39 -6.31 8.30
CA LEU A 11 -2.82 -7.13 9.38
C LEU A 11 -3.63 -6.95 10.66
N ARG A 12 -4.17 -8.06 11.19
CA ARG A 12 -4.77 -8.09 12.53
C ARG A 12 -3.68 -8.05 13.61
N PHE A 13 -3.96 -7.32 14.69
CA PHE A 13 -3.00 -7.17 15.80
C PHE A 13 -2.66 -8.51 16.49
N ASP A 14 -3.60 -9.46 16.50
CA ASP A 14 -3.49 -10.77 17.15
C ASP A 14 -2.92 -11.86 16.25
N TYR A 15 -2.46 -11.53 15.04
CA TYR A 15 -1.80 -12.45 14.09
C TYR A 15 -0.27 -12.37 14.15
N LEU A 16 0.28 -12.04 15.33
CA LEU A 16 1.71 -12.00 15.59
C LEU A 16 2.03 -12.85 16.84
N SER A 17 3.11 -13.62 16.84
CA SER A 17 3.49 -14.44 18.00
C SER A 17 3.81 -13.58 19.24
N CYS A 18 4.45 -12.41 19.10
CA CYS A 18 4.61 -11.46 20.20
C CYS A 18 3.32 -10.81 20.71
N ALA A 19 2.20 -10.97 19.99
CA ALA A 19 0.87 -10.59 20.43
C ALA A 19 0.05 -11.78 20.97
N GLY A 20 0.64 -12.98 21.03
CA GLY A 20 0.03 -14.17 21.64
C GLY A 20 -0.67 -15.12 20.65
N HIS A 21 -0.44 -14.99 19.34
CA HIS A 21 -1.02 -15.93 18.38
C HIS A 21 -0.52 -17.37 18.64
N PRO A 22 -1.41 -18.38 18.78
CA PRO A 22 -1.02 -19.71 19.25
C PRO A 22 -0.29 -20.59 18.23
N TYR A 23 -0.44 -20.34 16.92
CA TYR A 23 0.07 -21.22 15.85
C TYR A 23 1.04 -20.55 14.86
N LEU A 24 0.78 -19.30 14.48
CA LEU A 24 1.63 -18.51 13.60
C LEU A 24 2.88 -18.01 14.33
N HIS A 25 4.06 -18.43 13.85
CA HIS A 25 5.35 -18.01 14.37
C HIS A 25 5.93 -16.86 13.53
N THR A 26 6.16 -15.71 14.17
CA THR A 26 6.69 -14.49 13.51
C THR A 26 7.98 -14.00 14.18
N PRO A 27 9.08 -14.79 14.15
CA PRO A 27 10.28 -14.52 14.95
C PRO A 27 10.95 -13.19 14.62
N ASN A 28 10.83 -12.70 13.39
CA ASN A 28 11.36 -11.40 13.00
C ASN A 28 10.60 -10.22 13.64
N PHE A 29 9.27 -10.31 13.76
CA PHE A 29 8.48 -9.32 14.49
C PHE A 29 8.78 -9.38 15.99
N ASP A 30 8.89 -10.58 16.55
CA ASP A 30 9.20 -10.79 17.96
C ASP A 30 10.56 -10.16 18.33
N ARG A 31 11.56 -10.30 17.46
CA ARG A 31 12.88 -9.68 17.62
C ARG A 31 12.82 -8.15 17.62
N VAL A 32 11.96 -7.54 16.80
CA VAL A 32 11.77 -6.08 16.80
C VAL A 32 11.06 -5.64 18.08
N ALA A 33 10.00 -6.33 18.49
CA ALA A 33 9.26 -6.04 19.71
C ALA A 33 10.14 -6.17 20.96
N ALA A 34 11.00 -7.20 21.04
CA ALA A 34 11.92 -7.43 22.15
C ALA A 34 13.04 -6.37 22.27
N ARG A 35 13.33 -5.63 21.19
CA ARG A 35 14.37 -4.58 21.15
C ARG A 35 13.79 -3.16 21.19
N GLY A 36 12.47 -3.02 21.30
CA GLY A 36 11.78 -1.74 21.21
C GLY A 36 10.58 -1.69 22.14
N VAL A 37 9.55 -0.97 21.71
CA VAL A 37 8.28 -0.81 22.45
C VAL A 37 7.14 -1.34 21.60
N ARG A 38 6.31 -2.21 22.18
CA ARG A 38 5.08 -2.70 21.57
C ARG A 38 3.87 -2.04 22.25
N PHE A 39 3.08 -1.33 21.47
CA PHE A 39 1.83 -0.71 21.94
C PHE A 39 0.70 -1.74 21.88
N THR A 40 0.02 -1.97 23.00
CA THR A 40 -1.09 -2.95 23.09
C THR A 40 -2.47 -2.34 22.87
N ASN A 41 -2.55 -1.00 22.87
CA ASN A 41 -3.79 -0.23 22.72
C ASN A 41 -3.59 0.87 21.67
N ALA A 42 -3.37 0.48 20.42
CA ALA A 42 -3.20 1.40 19.29
C ALA A 42 -4.40 1.28 18.33
N TYR A 43 -5.00 2.41 17.98
CA TYR A 43 -6.22 2.46 17.15
C TYR A 43 -6.03 3.38 15.95
N VAL A 44 -6.54 2.93 14.81
CA VAL A 44 -6.65 3.75 13.60
C VAL A 44 -7.86 4.68 13.65
N GLN A 45 -7.83 5.75 12.88
CA GLN A 45 -8.88 6.79 12.89
C GLN A 45 -10.03 6.49 11.93
N SER A 46 -9.90 5.47 11.07
CA SER A 46 -10.97 4.94 10.23
C SER A 46 -10.69 3.47 9.90
N PRO A 47 -11.70 2.59 9.83
CA PRO A 47 -11.52 1.17 9.58
C PRO A 47 -11.40 0.81 8.08
N ILE A 48 -11.06 1.77 7.20
CA ILE A 48 -10.84 1.52 5.77
C ILE A 48 -9.55 2.17 5.25
N CYS A 49 -8.93 1.52 4.27
CA CYS A 49 -7.60 1.83 3.73
C CYS A 49 -7.32 3.32 3.52
N GLY A 50 -8.03 3.97 2.59
CA GLY A 50 -7.77 5.34 2.17
C GLY A 50 -7.84 6.32 3.34
N ALA A 51 -8.98 6.35 4.03
CA ALA A 51 -9.19 7.25 5.16
C ALA A 51 -8.22 7.00 6.31
N SER A 52 -7.97 5.73 6.67
CA SER A 52 -7.00 5.38 7.72
C SER A 52 -5.60 5.90 7.37
N ARG A 53 -5.16 5.70 6.12
CA ARG A 53 -3.84 6.10 5.64
C ARG A 53 -3.69 7.61 5.58
N MET A 54 -4.72 8.34 5.12
CA MET A 54 -4.69 9.80 5.11
C MET A 54 -4.58 10.38 6.53
N SER A 55 -5.21 9.76 7.54
CA SER A 55 -5.00 10.16 8.93
C SER A 55 -3.55 9.92 9.40
N PHE A 56 -2.93 8.79 9.04
CA PHE A 56 -1.51 8.54 9.33
C PHE A 56 -0.59 9.59 8.69
N TYR A 57 -0.83 9.91 7.41
CA TYR A 57 0.07 10.79 6.66
C TYR A 57 -0.13 12.27 7.01
N THR A 58 -1.29 12.67 7.52
CA THR A 58 -1.54 14.06 7.94
C THR A 58 -1.39 14.26 9.45
N GLY A 59 -1.38 13.18 10.24
CA GLY A 59 -1.44 13.26 11.71
C GLY A 59 -2.75 13.85 12.23
N ARG A 60 -3.83 13.80 11.43
CA ARG A 60 -5.11 14.47 11.71
C ARG A 60 -6.27 13.49 11.60
N TYR A 61 -7.36 13.79 12.31
CA TYR A 61 -8.60 13.02 12.21
C TYR A 61 -9.26 13.17 10.83
N VAL A 62 -10.03 12.15 10.43
CA VAL A 62 -10.82 12.16 9.18
C VAL A 62 -11.72 13.37 9.05
N SER A 63 -12.37 13.78 10.15
CA SER A 63 -13.21 14.98 10.21
C SER A 63 -12.45 16.27 9.92
N SER A 64 -11.13 16.28 10.09
CA SER A 64 -10.28 17.45 9.87
C SER A 64 -9.75 17.52 8.44
N HIS A 65 -9.28 16.40 7.88
CA HIS A 65 -8.66 16.37 6.55
C HIS A 65 -9.63 16.06 5.40
N GLY A 66 -10.82 15.49 5.68
CA GLY A 66 -11.91 15.35 4.71
C GLY A 66 -11.82 14.17 3.72
N ALA A 67 -10.66 13.53 3.56
CA ALA A 67 -10.53 12.28 2.81
C ALA A 67 -11.17 11.09 3.58
N GLN A 68 -12.47 10.88 3.35
CA GLN A 68 -13.34 10.07 4.22
C GLN A 68 -13.45 8.59 3.85
N TRP A 69 -13.11 8.20 2.62
CA TRP A 69 -13.23 6.82 2.14
C TRP A 69 -12.15 6.49 1.09
N ASN A 70 -12.15 5.26 0.57
CA ASN A 70 -11.31 4.91 -0.58
C ASN A 70 -11.69 5.77 -1.80
N GLY A 71 -10.69 6.23 -2.55
CA GLY A 71 -10.87 7.07 -3.73
C GLY A 71 -11.19 8.54 -3.45
N PHE A 72 -11.42 8.94 -2.20
CA PHE A 72 -11.58 10.35 -1.85
C PHE A 72 -10.22 11.05 -1.88
N ALA A 73 -10.11 12.12 -2.66
CA ALA A 73 -8.89 12.88 -2.76
C ALA A 73 -8.57 13.60 -1.43
N LEU A 74 -7.29 13.60 -1.05
CA LEU A 74 -6.82 14.50 0.01
C LEU A 74 -6.66 15.89 -0.58
N ARG A 75 -7.42 16.85 -0.04
CA ARG A 75 -7.47 18.23 -0.56
C ARG A 75 -6.09 18.89 -0.60
N VAL A 76 -5.84 19.67 -1.65
CA VAL A 76 -4.66 20.53 -1.67
C VAL A 76 -4.67 21.50 -0.48
N GLY A 77 -3.52 21.64 0.18
CA GLY A 77 -3.35 22.47 1.38
C GLY A 77 -3.36 21.71 2.71
N GLU A 78 -3.78 20.44 2.74
CA GLU A 78 -3.47 19.57 3.87
C GLU A 78 -1.98 19.20 3.84
N MET A 79 -1.23 19.64 4.84
CA MET A 79 0.16 19.25 5.00
C MET A 79 0.26 17.78 5.41
N THR A 80 1.34 17.15 4.98
CA THR A 80 1.60 15.73 5.19
C THR A 80 2.90 15.52 5.97
N LEU A 81 3.14 14.27 6.37
CA LEU A 81 4.34 13.83 7.06
C LEU A 81 5.60 14.27 6.32
N GLY A 82 5.59 14.19 4.98
CA GLY A 82 6.73 14.60 4.17
C GLY A 82 7.06 16.09 4.29
N ASP A 83 6.03 16.94 4.39
CA ASP A 83 6.23 18.39 4.51
C ASP A 83 6.82 18.75 5.87
N HIS A 84 6.33 18.12 6.93
CA HIS A 84 6.86 18.28 8.27
C HIS A 84 8.30 17.78 8.40
N LEU A 85 8.62 16.59 7.85
CA LEU A 85 9.97 16.03 7.90
C LEU A 85 10.97 16.87 7.10
N ARG A 86 10.59 17.34 5.90
CA ARG A 86 11.47 18.18 5.07
C ARG A 86 11.74 19.54 5.71
N GLY A 87 10.77 20.12 6.42
CA GLY A 87 10.97 21.33 7.23
C GLY A 87 12.05 21.16 8.32
N LEU A 88 12.34 19.92 8.73
CA LEU A 88 13.38 19.57 9.70
C LEU A 88 14.67 19.03 9.04
N GLY A 89 14.79 19.11 7.71
CA GLY A 89 15.95 18.64 6.96
C GLY A 89 16.00 17.12 6.71
N MET A 90 14.88 16.40 6.86
CA MET A 90 14.79 14.96 6.58
C MET A 90 13.93 14.70 5.33
N GLY A 91 14.44 13.90 4.38
CA GLY A 91 13.67 13.45 3.23
C GLY A 91 12.55 12.47 3.63
N CYS A 92 11.52 12.34 2.80
CA CYS A 92 10.40 11.44 3.04
C CYS A 92 10.07 10.70 1.75
N TRP A 93 10.38 9.40 1.72
CA TRP A 93 10.31 8.58 0.50
C TRP A 93 9.29 7.46 0.62
N LEU A 94 8.66 7.11 -0.50
CA LEU A 94 7.71 6.00 -0.59
C LEU A 94 8.28 4.81 -1.36
N ILE A 95 8.11 3.63 -0.76
CA ILE A 95 8.23 2.32 -1.41
C ILE A 95 6.96 1.54 -1.05
N GLY A 96 6.03 1.42 -2.00
CA GLY A 96 4.78 0.67 -1.86
C GLY A 96 3.53 1.53 -1.87
N LYS A 97 2.62 1.25 -0.92
CA LYS A 97 1.21 1.65 -0.96
C LYS A 97 0.88 2.90 -0.14
N THR A 98 0.05 3.78 -0.70
CA THR A 98 -0.58 4.90 0.03
C THR A 98 -2.09 4.97 -0.13
N HIS A 99 -2.65 4.37 -1.19
CA HIS A 99 -4.07 4.56 -1.53
C HIS A 99 -4.43 6.04 -1.79
N MET A 100 -3.42 6.89 -2.07
CA MET A 100 -3.61 8.32 -2.32
C MET A 100 -4.29 8.55 -3.68
N LYS A 101 -5.32 9.41 -3.68
CA LYS A 101 -5.92 10.01 -4.87
C LYS A 101 -5.60 11.51 -4.88
N ALA A 102 -5.02 11.99 -5.97
CA ALA A 102 -4.70 13.40 -6.14
C ALA A 102 -5.96 14.26 -6.27
N ASP A 103 -5.98 15.41 -5.58
CA ASP A 103 -6.98 16.46 -5.76
C ASP A 103 -6.64 17.29 -7.02
N ALA A 104 -6.87 16.69 -8.19
CA ALA A 104 -6.51 17.29 -9.48
C ALA A 104 -7.19 18.65 -9.71
N GLU A 105 -8.45 18.79 -9.30
CA GLU A 105 -9.18 20.06 -9.40
C GLU A 105 -8.58 21.13 -8.48
N GLY A 106 -8.26 20.79 -7.23
CA GLY A 106 -7.59 21.69 -6.30
C GLY A 106 -6.20 22.10 -6.78
N MET A 107 -5.45 21.19 -7.38
CA MET A 107 -4.14 21.47 -7.99
C MET A 107 -4.27 22.43 -9.16
N ALA A 108 -5.16 22.14 -10.11
CA ALA A 108 -5.41 23.00 -11.28
C ALA A 108 -5.87 24.40 -10.86
N ARG A 109 -6.78 24.50 -9.88
CA ARG A 109 -7.27 25.78 -9.34
C ARG A 109 -6.16 26.66 -8.76
N LEU A 110 -5.10 26.05 -8.21
CA LEU A 110 -3.97 26.75 -7.61
C LEU A 110 -2.76 26.85 -8.56
N GLY A 111 -2.88 26.37 -9.80
CA GLY A 111 -1.79 26.38 -10.77
C GLY A 111 -0.62 25.46 -10.42
N LEU A 112 -0.88 24.36 -9.69
CA LEU A 112 0.13 23.36 -9.37
C LEU A 112 0.32 22.40 -10.53
N ASP A 113 1.46 22.53 -11.22
CA ASP A 113 1.88 21.60 -12.26
C ASP A 113 2.23 20.22 -11.65
N PRO A 114 1.53 19.13 -12.02
CA PRO A 114 1.81 17.78 -11.52
C PRO A 114 3.24 17.30 -11.76
N ASP A 115 3.91 17.80 -12.80
CA ASP A 115 5.28 17.40 -13.15
C ASP A 115 6.34 18.22 -12.42
N SER A 116 5.94 19.28 -11.71
CA SER A 116 6.83 20.03 -10.81
C SER A 116 7.11 19.25 -9.53
N VAL A 117 8.24 19.54 -8.87
CA VAL A 117 8.59 18.90 -7.58
C VAL A 117 7.48 19.09 -6.53
N ILE A 118 6.84 20.25 -6.49
CA ILE A 118 5.76 20.53 -5.52
C ILE A 118 4.49 19.78 -5.91
N GLY A 119 4.10 19.81 -7.18
CA GLY A 119 2.89 19.14 -7.65
C GLY A 119 2.98 17.62 -7.56
N ALA A 120 4.12 17.02 -7.92
CA ALA A 120 4.36 15.59 -7.79
C ALA A 120 4.24 15.14 -6.33
N ARG A 121 4.85 15.87 -5.39
CA ARG A 121 4.69 15.62 -3.95
C ARG A 121 3.25 15.77 -3.51
N GLN A 122 2.54 16.82 -3.95
CA GLN A 122 1.13 17.01 -3.59
C GLN A 122 0.25 15.85 -4.09
N ALA A 123 0.47 15.37 -5.31
CA ALA A 123 -0.26 14.25 -5.91
C ALA A 123 0.02 12.91 -5.19
N GLU A 124 1.20 12.77 -4.59
CA GLU A 124 1.70 11.57 -3.93
C GLU A 124 1.72 11.68 -2.40
N CYS A 125 0.78 12.43 -1.82
CA CYS A 125 0.60 12.57 -0.37
C CYS A 125 1.88 13.02 0.38
N GLY A 126 2.64 13.88 -0.27
CA GLY A 126 3.88 14.48 0.22
C GLY A 126 5.11 13.58 0.19
N PHE A 127 5.03 12.37 -0.35
CA PHE A 127 6.20 11.51 -0.50
C PHE A 127 6.97 11.85 -1.79
N ASP A 128 8.30 11.75 -1.73
CA ASP A 128 9.11 11.53 -2.92
C ASP A 128 9.00 10.02 -3.28
N THR A 129 8.57 9.68 -4.48
CA THR A 129 8.25 8.28 -4.81
C THR A 129 9.46 7.54 -5.39
N TRP A 130 9.88 6.46 -4.73
CA TRP A 130 10.81 5.50 -5.30
C TRP A 130 10.06 4.42 -6.07
N ILE A 131 9.08 3.77 -5.42
CA ILE A 131 8.12 2.85 -6.04
C ILE A 131 6.76 3.16 -5.45
N ARG A 132 5.79 3.49 -6.31
CA ARG A 132 4.37 3.58 -5.96
C ARG A 132 3.65 2.36 -6.53
N ASP A 133 3.16 1.50 -5.64
CA ASP A 133 2.33 0.35 -6.00
C ASP A 133 1.33 0.10 -4.87
N ASP A 134 0.02 0.26 -5.15
CA ASP A 134 -1.01 0.04 -4.14
C ASP A 134 -1.36 -1.45 -3.95
N GLY A 135 -0.65 -2.34 -4.67
CA GLY A 135 -0.57 -3.78 -4.41
C GLY A 135 -1.75 -4.61 -4.92
N LEU A 136 -2.61 -4.02 -5.75
CA LEU A 136 -3.80 -4.68 -6.29
C LEU A 136 -3.94 -4.38 -7.78
N TRP A 137 -3.91 -5.43 -8.60
CA TRP A 137 -4.04 -5.33 -10.07
C TRP A 137 -5.25 -6.12 -10.56
N GLY A 138 -6.40 -5.89 -9.91
CA GLY A 138 -7.67 -6.53 -10.29
C GLY A 138 -8.24 -5.96 -11.58
N GLU A 139 -8.83 -6.83 -12.40
CA GLU A 139 -9.45 -6.51 -13.68
C GLU A 139 -10.84 -7.15 -13.74
N GLY A 140 -11.83 -6.39 -14.20
CA GLY A 140 -13.19 -6.85 -14.45
C GLY A 140 -13.64 -6.53 -15.88
N PRO A 141 -14.92 -6.74 -16.22
CA PRO A 141 -15.44 -6.45 -17.56
C PRO A 141 -15.33 -4.97 -17.95
N ASP A 142 -15.29 -4.07 -16.96
CA ASP A 142 -15.13 -2.62 -17.15
C ASP A 142 -13.66 -2.16 -17.11
N GLY A 143 -12.70 -3.09 -17.06
CA GLY A 143 -11.27 -2.82 -17.04
C GLY A 143 -10.62 -2.95 -15.65
N PHE A 144 -9.44 -2.33 -15.50
CA PHE A 144 -8.64 -2.39 -14.28
C PHE A 144 -9.20 -1.51 -13.16
N TYR A 145 -9.06 -1.98 -11.92
CA TYR A 145 -9.36 -1.18 -10.73
C TYR A 145 -8.43 0.04 -10.58
N ASP A 146 -7.15 -0.12 -10.91
CA ASP A 146 -6.17 0.96 -10.99
C ASP A 146 -5.55 0.98 -12.39
N GLU A 147 -5.63 2.12 -13.06
CA GLU A 147 -5.14 2.34 -14.43
C GLU A 147 -3.62 2.63 -14.47
N LYS A 148 -2.97 2.78 -13.31
CA LYS A 148 -1.53 3.03 -13.24
C LYS A 148 -0.73 1.86 -13.82
N ARG A 149 0.51 2.13 -14.19
CA ARG A 149 1.45 1.05 -14.54
C ARG A 149 1.81 0.27 -13.28
N SER A 150 1.70 -1.06 -13.35
CA SER A 150 2.22 -1.98 -12.33
C SER A 150 3.72 -2.21 -12.45
N PRO A 151 4.54 -1.75 -11.48
CA PRO A 151 5.97 -2.07 -11.44
C PRO A 151 6.20 -3.57 -11.27
N TYR A 152 5.38 -4.25 -10.47
CA TYR A 152 5.52 -5.67 -10.20
C TYR A 152 5.17 -6.55 -11.40
N ASN A 153 4.08 -6.26 -12.14
CA ASN A 153 3.81 -6.96 -13.40
C ASN A 153 4.93 -6.73 -14.43
N ALA A 154 5.51 -5.53 -14.49
CA ALA A 154 6.63 -5.28 -15.38
C ALA A 154 7.87 -6.13 -15.01
N TYR A 155 8.16 -6.25 -13.71
CA TYR A 155 9.21 -7.12 -13.20
C TYR A 155 8.98 -8.60 -13.54
N LEU A 156 7.77 -9.12 -13.30
CA LEU A 156 7.46 -10.52 -13.63
C LEU A 156 7.50 -10.78 -15.14
N LYS A 157 7.05 -9.84 -15.97
CA LYS A 157 7.19 -9.98 -17.43
C LYS A 157 8.65 -10.06 -17.87
N ASP A 158 9.54 -9.24 -17.29
CA ASP A 158 10.99 -9.29 -17.55
C ASP A 158 11.62 -10.63 -17.13
N LYS A 159 11.10 -11.26 -16.06
CA LYS A 159 11.48 -12.61 -15.63
C LYS A 159 10.96 -13.73 -16.53
N GLY A 160 10.09 -13.43 -17.49
CA GLY A 160 9.57 -14.39 -18.47
C GLY A 160 8.23 -15.04 -18.10
N TYR A 161 7.48 -14.49 -17.13
CA TYR A 161 6.15 -15.00 -16.80
C TYR A 161 5.14 -14.72 -17.95
N PRO A 162 4.54 -15.75 -18.56
CA PRO A 162 3.73 -15.60 -19.79
C PRO A 162 2.28 -15.21 -19.51
N SER A 163 2.05 -14.02 -18.94
CA SER A 163 0.70 -13.47 -18.72
C SER A 163 0.63 -11.96 -18.99
N GLN A 164 -0.55 -11.48 -19.35
CA GLN A 164 -0.85 -10.05 -19.38
C GLN A 164 -0.92 -9.43 -17.98
N ASN A 165 -1.36 -10.20 -16.98
CA ASN A 165 -1.43 -9.80 -15.58
C ASN A 165 -0.78 -10.86 -14.66
N PRO A 166 0.56 -10.96 -14.64
CA PRO A 166 1.24 -11.98 -13.84
C PRO A 166 0.96 -11.92 -12.33
N TRP A 167 0.64 -10.74 -11.80
CA TRP A 167 0.18 -10.56 -10.43
C TRP A 167 -1.08 -11.39 -10.15
N ALA A 168 -2.03 -11.43 -11.08
CA ALA A 168 -3.26 -12.19 -10.92
C ALA A 168 -3.03 -13.69 -11.13
N ASP A 169 -2.30 -14.06 -12.18
CA ASP A 169 -2.21 -15.45 -12.65
C ASP A 169 -1.13 -16.29 -11.97
N PHE A 170 -0.15 -15.64 -11.31
CA PHE A 170 0.95 -16.33 -10.63
C PHE A 170 1.03 -15.94 -9.16
N ALA A 171 1.18 -14.65 -8.84
CA ALA A 171 1.36 -14.21 -7.45
C ALA A 171 0.08 -14.37 -6.60
N ASN A 172 -1.10 -14.27 -7.21
CA ASN A 172 -2.41 -14.35 -6.53
C ASN A 172 -3.31 -15.45 -7.11
N ALA A 173 -2.71 -16.50 -7.68
CA ALA A 173 -3.42 -17.70 -8.09
C ALA A 173 -2.55 -18.94 -7.88
N GLY A 174 -3.19 -20.05 -7.52
CA GLY A 174 -2.57 -21.37 -7.55
C GLY A 174 -2.88 -22.09 -8.86
N ILE A 175 -2.56 -23.39 -8.88
CA ILE A 175 -2.94 -24.30 -9.96
C ILE A 175 -3.92 -25.35 -9.42
N ASP A 176 -4.96 -25.67 -10.19
CA ASP A 176 -5.90 -26.75 -9.88
C ASP A 176 -5.40 -28.13 -10.34
N ASP A 177 -6.11 -29.18 -9.96
CA ASP A 177 -5.70 -30.56 -10.25
C ASP A 177 -5.75 -30.89 -11.76
N ALA A 178 -6.45 -30.08 -12.56
CA ALA A 178 -6.52 -30.18 -14.01
C ALA A 178 -5.45 -29.31 -14.72
N GLY A 179 -4.60 -28.60 -13.98
CA GLY A 179 -3.59 -27.69 -14.51
C GLY A 179 -4.12 -26.30 -14.88
N GLY A 180 -5.36 -25.97 -14.49
CA GLY A 180 -5.98 -24.65 -14.67
C GLY A 180 -5.55 -23.65 -13.61
N ILE A 181 -5.74 -22.35 -13.90
CA ILE A 181 -5.48 -21.27 -12.95
C ILE A 181 -6.56 -21.28 -11.86
N ALA A 182 -6.13 -21.47 -10.62
CA ALA A 182 -6.97 -21.42 -9.44
C ALA A 182 -6.89 -20.02 -8.81
N SER A 183 -7.70 -19.09 -9.30
CA SER A 183 -7.67 -17.68 -8.89
C SER A 183 -7.89 -17.49 -7.39
N GLY A 184 -7.04 -16.68 -6.74
CA GLY A 184 -7.15 -16.30 -5.34
C GLY A 184 -8.31 -15.36 -5.03
N TRP A 185 -9.00 -14.83 -6.04
CA TRP A 185 -10.28 -14.14 -5.86
C TRP A 185 -11.37 -15.06 -5.30
N MET A 186 -11.24 -16.38 -5.56
CA MET A 186 -12.16 -17.39 -5.05
C MET A 186 -11.58 -17.98 -3.77
N LEU A 187 -12.24 -17.75 -2.63
CA LEU A 187 -11.79 -18.28 -1.32
C LEU A 187 -11.70 -19.81 -1.29
N ALA A 188 -12.40 -20.51 -2.18
CA ALA A 188 -12.28 -21.95 -2.35
C ALA A 188 -10.86 -22.41 -2.75
N ASN A 189 -10.02 -21.50 -3.23
CA ASN A 189 -8.64 -21.74 -3.63
C ASN A 189 -7.61 -21.25 -2.59
N ALA A 190 -8.05 -20.80 -1.41
CA ALA A 190 -7.16 -20.16 -0.43
C ALA A 190 -6.14 -21.11 0.23
N ASP A 191 -6.33 -22.43 0.07
CA ASP A 191 -5.41 -23.48 0.51
C ASP A 191 -4.32 -23.81 -0.53
N LYS A 192 -4.43 -23.28 -1.75
CA LYS A 192 -3.46 -23.52 -2.83
C LYS A 192 -2.27 -22.56 -2.71
N PRO A 193 -1.03 -23.04 -2.91
CA PRO A 193 0.13 -22.17 -2.98
C PRO A 193 0.06 -21.27 -4.21
N ALA A 194 0.61 -20.06 -4.10
CA ALA A 194 0.80 -19.19 -5.26
C ALA A 194 1.70 -19.90 -6.30
N ASN A 195 1.34 -19.80 -7.57
CA ASN A 195 2.10 -20.38 -8.68
C ASN A 195 3.27 -19.48 -9.09
N ILE A 196 4.05 -18.98 -8.14
CA ILE A 196 5.17 -18.08 -8.38
C ILE A 196 6.43 -18.62 -7.73
N ARG A 197 7.59 -18.31 -8.29
CA ARG A 197 8.86 -18.63 -7.63
C ARG A 197 9.02 -17.77 -6.39
N GLU A 198 9.48 -18.36 -5.29
CA GLU A 198 9.66 -17.66 -4.01
C GLU A 198 10.54 -16.42 -4.14
N GLU A 199 11.60 -16.48 -4.95
CA GLU A 199 12.50 -15.34 -5.17
C GLU A 199 11.89 -14.17 -5.95
N ASP A 200 10.76 -14.39 -6.63
CA ASP A 200 10.03 -13.38 -7.38
C ASP A 200 8.73 -12.95 -6.68
N SER A 201 8.37 -13.58 -5.54
CA SER A 201 7.18 -13.29 -4.74
C SER A 201 7.26 -11.98 -3.96
#